data_AF-A0A372QG42-F1
#
_entry.id   AF-A0A372QG42-F1
#
_cell.length_a   1.000
_cell.length_b   1.000
_cell.length_c   1.000
_cell.angle_alpha   90.00
_cell.angle_beta   90.00
_cell.angle_gamma   90.00
#
_symmetry.space_group_name_H-M   'P 1'
#
loop_
_entity.id
_entity.type
_entity.pdbx_description
1 polymer ?
#
loop_
_entity_poly.entity_id
_entity_poly.type
_entity_poly.pdbx_seq_one_letter_code
_entity_poly.pdbx_strand_id
1 'polypeptide(L)' 'MSPGNSNLAHIPCKFFKSGACTAGKNCVFSHSKDPPSDNYVCKYFLKGNCKFGSKCALSHTLPN' A
#
# COMPACT_ATOMS: atom_id res chain seq x y z
N MET A 1 29.54 -5.21 -16.58
CA MET A 1 28.83 -3.92 -16.50
C MET A 1 27.50 -4.14 -15.80
N SER A 2 27.26 -3.48 -14.67
CA SER A 2 25.97 -3.50 -13.97
C SER A 2 25.10 -2.36 -14.48
N PRO A 3 23.92 -2.61 -15.06
CA PRO A 3 22.87 -1.60 -15.06
C PRO A 3 21.97 -1.86 -13.86
N GLY A 4 21.93 -0.87 -12.96
CA GLY A 4 21.18 -0.91 -11.71
C GLY A 4 19.74 -1.38 -11.92
N ASN A 5 19.37 -2.39 -11.13
CA ASN A 5 18.00 -2.85 -10.95
C ASN A 5 17.22 -1.75 -10.21
N SER A 6 16.88 -0.67 -10.90
CA SER A 6 15.97 0.34 -10.39
C SER A 6 14.56 -0.22 -10.49
N ASN A 7 14.14 -0.92 -9.45
CA ASN A 7 12.77 -1.38 -9.28
C ASN A 7 11.89 -0.18 -8.87
N LEU A 8 11.52 0.67 -9.83
CA LEU A 8 10.59 1.79 -9.61
C LEU A 8 9.15 1.30 -9.33
N ALA A 9 8.93 -0.02 -9.31
CA ALA A 9 7.66 -0.66 -8.98
C ALA A 9 7.19 -0.36 -7.53
N HIS A 10 8.08 0.13 -6.66
CA HIS A 10 7.72 0.67 -5.35
C HIS A 10 7.16 2.10 -5.41
N ILE A 11 7.51 2.88 -6.43
CA ILE A 11 7.11 4.29 -6.58
C ILE A 11 5.74 4.34 -7.24
N PRO A 12 4.70 4.95 -6.61
CA PRO A 12 3.36 4.98 -7.17
C PRO A 12 3.29 5.82 -8.45
N CYS A 13 2.63 5.27 -9.47
CA CYS A 13 2.46 5.94 -10.75
C CYS A 13 1.45 7.09 -10.65
N LYS A 14 1.93 8.32 -10.78
CA LYS A 14 1.10 9.54 -10.78
C LYS A 14 0.05 9.53 -11.90
N PHE A 15 0.39 9.02 -13.07
CA PHE A 15 -0.53 8.93 -14.21
C PHE A 15 -1.60 7.87 -13.99
N PHE A 16 -1.29 6.76 -13.33
CA PHE A 16 -2.27 5.72 -13.03
C PHE A 16 -3.28 6.20 -11.99
N LYS A 17 -2.80 6.92 -10.96
CA LYS A 17 -3.66 7.59 -9.98
C LYS A 17 -4.63 8.58 -10.65
N SER A 18 -4.19 9.25 -11.71
CA SER A 18 -5.01 10.19 -12.49
C SER A 18 -5.81 9.53 -13.62
N GLY A 19 -5.73 8.20 -13.80
CA GLY A 19 -6.39 7.47 -14.88
C GLY A 19 -5.82 7.69 -16.29
N ALA A 20 -4.69 8.40 -16.41
CA ALA A 20 -4.05 8.76 -17.68
C ALA A 20 -2.88 7.84 -18.05
N CYS A 21 -2.60 6.79 -17.27
CA CYS A 21 -1.50 5.88 -17.58
C CYS A 21 -1.86 4.91 -18.71
N THR A 22 -1.11 4.98 -19.81
CA THR A 22 -1.23 4.08 -20.97
C THR A 22 -0.32 2.86 -20.89
N ALA A 23 0.65 2.85 -19.97
CA ALA A 23 1.62 1.76 -19.84
C ALA A 23 1.02 0.45 -19.26
N GLY A 24 -0.14 0.53 -18.60
CA GLY A 24 -0.85 -0.64 -18.09
C GLY A 24 0.03 -1.51 -17.18
N LYS A 25 0.19 -2.80 -17.50
CA LYS A 25 1.02 -3.74 -16.72
C LYS A 25 2.53 -3.62 -16.98
N ASN A 26 2.93 -2.87 -18.01
CA ASN A 26 4.33 -2.63 -18.37
C ASN A 26 4.88 -1.33 -17.77
N CYS A 27 4.13 -0.69 -16.86
CA CYS A 27 4.61 0.52 -16.21
C CYS A 27 5.76 0.19 -15.26
N VAL A 28 6.84 0.95 -15.36
CA VAL A 28 7.97 0.86 -14.43
C VAL A 28 7.60 1.33 -13.02
N PHE A 29 6.48 2.05 -12.88
CA PHE A 29 5.95 2.58 -11.62
C PHE A 29 4.80 1.72 -11.09
N SER A 30 4.58 1.73 -9.77
CA SER A 30 3.51 0.96 -9.12
C SER A 30 2.13 1.40 -9.58
N HIS A 31 1.35 0.44 -10.09
CA HIS A 31 -0.09 0.58 -10.36
C HIS A 31 -0.92 -0.07 -9.25
N SER A 32 -0.37 -0.17 -8.05
CA SER A 32 -1.11 -0.60 -6.87
C SER A 32 -2.20 0.44 -6.61
N LYS A 33 -3.44 0.08 -6.95
CA LYS A 33 -4.66 0.88 -6.78
C LYS A 33 -5.10 0.97 -5.32
N ASP A 34 -4.44 0.17 -4.51
CA ASP A 34 -4.56 0.16 -3.08
C ASP A 34 -3.67 1.30 -2.55
N PRO A 35 -4.12 2.13 -1.59
CA PRO A 35 -3.15 2.67 -0.62
C PRO A 35 -2.37 1.47 -0.06
N PRO A 36 -1.26 1.62 0.68
CA PRO A 36 -0.72 0.48 1.42
C PRO A 36 -1.77 -0.06 2.44
N SER A 37 -2.80 -0.78 1.98
CA SER A 37 -3.90 -1.30 2.80
C SER A 37 -3.48 -2.52 3.59
N ASP A 38 -2.26 -2.99 3.36
CA ASP A 38 -1.54 -3.87 4.29
C ASP A 38 -1.45 -3.28 5.72
N ASN A 39 -1.66 -1.97 5.90
CA ASN A 39 -1.60 -1.33 7.21
C ASN A 39 -2.90 -0.67 7.68
N TYR A 40 -4.07 -1.09 7.20
CA TYR A 40 -5.31 -0.71 7.90
C TYR A 40 -5.50 -1.52 9.17
N VAL A 41 -5.05 -2.77 9.27
CA VAL A 41 -5.26 -3.52 10.51
C VAL A 41 -4.33 -3.03 11.61
N CYS A 42 -4.91 -2.66 12.74
CA CYS A 42 -4.17 -2.21 13.90
C CYS A 42 -3.29 -3.35 14.45
N LYS A 43 -1.98 -3.26 14.26
CA LYS A 43 -1.00 -4.23 14.80
C LYS A 43 -1.11 -4.37 16.32
N TYR A 44 -1.44 -3.29 17.03
CA TYR A 44 -1.66 -3.33 18.48
C TYR A 44 -2.96 -4.03 18.85
N PHE A 45 -4.01 -3.92 18.04
CA PHE A 45 -5.27 -4.65 18.24
C PHE A 45 -5.08 -6.14 18.00
N LEU A 46 -4.37 -6.52 16.93
CA LEU A 46 -3.98 -7.92 16.68
C LEU A 46 -3.19 -8.50 17.86
N LYS A 47 -2.38 -7.69 18.54
CA LYS A 47 -1.62 -8.07 19.74
C LYS A 47 -2.45 -7.95 21.04
N GLY A 48 -3.70 -7.49 20.99
CA GLY A 48 -4.55 -7.25 22.17
C GLY A 48 -4.12 -6.08 23.07
N ASN A 49 -3.23 -5.19 22.58
CA ASN A 49 -2.61 -4.10 23.34
C ASN A 49 -2.98 -2.70 22.81
N CYS A 50 -4.02 -2.57 21.99
CA CYS A 50 -4.40 -1.25 21.45
C CYS A 50 -5.02 -0.35 22.54
N LYS A 51 -4.31 0.71 22.91
CA LYS A 51 -4.77 1.74 23.87
C LYS A 51 -5.90 2.63 23.35
N PHE A 52 -6.10 2.68 22.04
CA PHE A 52 -7.05 3.60 21.39
C PHE A 52 -8.47 3.01 21.26
N GLY A 53 -8.63 1.70 21.45
CA GLY A 53 -9.93 1.03 21.38
C GLY A 53 -10.71 1.39 20.10
N SER A 54 -11.98 1.71 20.25
CA SER A 54 -12.87 2.09 19.14
C SER A 54 -12.53 3.43 18.46
N LYS A 55 -11.59 4.21 19.01
CA LYS A 55 -11.10 5.48 18.44
C LYS A 55 -9.77 5.29 17.69
N CYS A 56 -9.32 4.06 17.48
CA CYS A 56 -8.09 3.82 16.76
C CYS A 56 -8.23 4.27 15.30
N ALA A 57 -7.21 4.97 14.79
CA ALA A 57 -7.12 5.36 13.39
C ALA A 57 -6.89 4.16 12.45
N LEU A 58 -6.64 2.98 13.03
CA LEU A 58 -6.41 1.71 12.34
C LEU A 58 -7.61 0.77 12.59
N SER A 59 -7.98 0.01 11.58
CA SER A 59 -9.03 -1.02 11.59
C SER A 59 -8.80 -2.09 12.67
N HIS A 60 -9.81 -2.31 13.51
CA HIS A 60 -9.86 -3.36 14.51
C HIS A 60 -10.67 -4.57 13.98
N THR A 61 -10.39 -4.97 12.75
CA THR A 61 -11.05 -6.11 12.09
C THR A 61 -10.09 -7.30 12.10
N LEU A 62 -10.44 -8.37 12.81
CA LEU A 62 -9.72 -9.64 12.70
C LEU A 62 -10.04 -10.26 11.33
N PRO A 63 -9.04 -10.68 10.53
CA PRO A 63 -9.31 -11.60 9.42
C PRO A 63 -9.83 -12.90 10.03
N ASN A 64 -11.04 -13.31 9.64
CA ASN A 64 -11.64 -14.56 10.05
C ASN A 64 -10.96 -15.75 9.34
#